data_AF-A0A915I1R8-F1
#
_entry.id   AF-A0A915I1R8-F1
#
_cell.length_a   1.000
_cell.length_b   1.000
_cell.length_c   1.000
_cell.angle_alpha   90.00
_cell.angle_beta   90.00
_cell.angle_gamma   90.00
#
_symmetry.space_group_name_H-M   'P 1'
#
loop_
_entity.id
_entity.type
_entity.pdbx_description
1 polymer ?
#
loop_
_entity_poly.entity_id
_entity_poly.type
_entity_poly.pdbx_seq_one_letter_code
_entity_poly.pdbx_strand_id
1 'polypeptide(L)'
;MELEQDSPDSSPKNNGKMISSTALSSTSNNSLTIGAPGSANSSVKSKEKCEFLNLVRSALIKADRRKKPSKRKIVKNQPLSDAIKLTKPLLIKLIKMAVSILVEEDTLLEIEPPVIICGDIHGQYGDLLDIFERLGWPPNKRYLFMGDYVDRGTQSVDVMALLLYLKCIFPSSVYLLR
;
A
#
# COMPACT_ATOMS: atom_id res chain seq x y z
N MET A 1 -23.04 2.51 -66.10
CA MET A 1 -21.95 2.91 -65.19
C MET A 1 -22.42 2.64 -63.76
N GLU A 2 -22.72 1.40 -63.36
CA GLU A 2 -21.87 0.17 -63.28
C GLU A 2 -20.90 0.23 -62.09
N LEU A 3 -20.80 -0.76 -61.19
CA LEU A 3 -21.55 -2.01 -60.88
C LEU A 3 -21.73 -2.07 -59.33
N GLU A 4 -22.60 -2.86 -58.65
CA GLU A 4 -22.82 -4.33 -58.65
C GLU A 4 -21.56 -5.18 -58.34
N GLN A 5 -21.57 -6.29 -57.58
CA GLN A 5 -22.51 -6.91 -56.60
C GLN A 5 -21.78 -7.05 -55.21
N ASP A 6 -22.15 -7.78 -54.15
CA ASP A 6 -23.27 -8.69 -53.78
C ASP A 6 -23.43 -8.78 -52.22
N SER A 7 -24.23 -9.73 -51.71
CA SER A 7 -24.48 -10.13 -50.30
C SER A 7 -23.94 -11.58 -50.05
N PRO A 8 -24.39 -12.43 -49.08
CA PRO A 8 -25.13 -12.24 -47.81
C PRO A 8 -24.62 -13.09 -46.58
N ASP A 9 -25.24 -12.85 -45.42
CA ASP A 9 -25.61 -13.81 -44.34
C ASP A 9 -24.59 -14.62 -43.48
N SER A 10 -25.12 -15.09 -42.34
CA SER A 10 -24.80 -16.29 -41.53
C SER A 10 -24.11 -16.09 -40.16
N SER A 11 -24.94 -16.10 -39.11
CA SER A 11 -24.54 -16.41 -37.72
C SER A 11 -24.82 -17.89 -37.39
N PRO A 12 -23.86 -18.66 -36.83
CA PRO A 12 -24.17 -19.91 -36.16
C PRO A 12 -24.22 -19.76 -34.63
N LYS A 13 -25.21 -20.39 -34.01
CA LYS A 13 -25.39 -20.44 -32.54
C LYS A 13 -24.49 -21.52 -31.94
N ASN A 14 -23.76 -21.22 -30.86
CA ASN A 14 -23.04 -22.26 -30.11
C ASN A 14 -23.88 -22.75 -28.91
N ASN A 15 -24.55 -23.90 -29.06
CA ASN A 15 -25.35 -24.55 -28.03
C ASN A 15 -24.92 -26.01 -27.84
N GLY A 16 -24.37 -26.35 -26.68
CA GLY A 16 -24.05 -27.73 -26.29
C GLY A 16 -22.79 -27.81 -25.41
N LYS A 17 -22.66 -28.78 -24.50
CA LYS A 17 -23.61 -29.83 -24.08
C LYS A 17 -23.22 -30.32 -22.68
N MET A 18 -24.19 -30.69 -21.84
CA MET A 18 -23.90 -31.41 -20.59
C MET A 18 -23.28 -32.79 -20.86
N ILE A 19 -22.28 -33.17 -20.07
CA ILE A 19 -22.05 -34.56 -19.67
C ILE A 19 -21.74 -34.61 -18.17
N SER A 20 -22.12 -35.71 -17.54
CA SER A 20 -21.98 -35.96 -16.10
C SER A 20 -21.29 -37.30 -15.86
N SER A 21 -20.40 -37.40 -14.88
CA SER A 21 -19.96 -38.70 -14.35
C SER A 21 -19.62 -38.63 -12.86
N THR A 22 -20.42 -39.35 -12.07
CA THR A 22 -20.23 -39.64 -10.66
C THR A 22 -19.01 -40.54 -10.41
N ALA A 23 -18.29 -40.33 -9.31
CA ALA A 23 -17.56 -41.42 -8.65
C ALA A 23 -17.41 -41.14 -7.14
N LEU A 24 -17.81 -42.11 -6.30
CA LEU A 24 -17.36 -42.22 -4.92
C LEU A 24 -16.42 -43.43 -4.83
N SER A 25 -15.37 -43.37 -4.01
CA SER A 25 -15.23 -44.28 -2.87
C SER A 25 -13.95 -44.01 -2.05
N SER A 26 -13.97 -44.53 -0.83
CA SER A 26 -12.88 -44.55 0.15
C SER A 26 -11.69 -45.41 -0.26
N THR A 27 -10.52 -45.15 0.35
CA THR A 27 -9.80 -46.16 1.15
C THR A 27 -8.85 -45.46 2.15
N SER A 28 -8.62 -46.09 3.30
CA SER A 28 -7.77 -45.61 4.40
C SER A 28 -6.27 -45.83 4.12
N ASN A 29 -5.40 -45.07 4.81
CA ASN A 29 -4.22 -45.65 5.47
C ASN A 29 -3.58 -44.65 6.46
N ASN A 30 -3.39 -45.08 7.70
CA ASN A 30 -2.59 -44.36 8.70
C ASN A 30 -1.09 -44.59 8.45
N SER A 31 -0.26 -43.57 8.69
CA SER A 31 1.11 -43.78 9.17
C SER A 31 1.60 -42.60 10.01
N LEU A 32 2.73 -42.78 10.68
CA LEU A 32 3.03 -42.09 11.94
C LEU A 32 3.45 -40.61 11.82
N THR A 33 3.10 -39.91 12.90
CA THR A 33 3.52 -38.56 13.28
C THR A 33 5.03 -38.31 13.24
N ILE A 34 5.42 -37.13 12.74
CA ILE A 34 6.46 -36.32 13.36
C ILE A 34 5.84 -34.95 13.65
N GLY A 35 5.96 -34.46 14.89
CA GLY A 35 5.21 -33.28 15.35
C GLY A 35 5.80 -31.96 14.87
N ALA A 36 5.06 -31.24 14.01
CA ALA A 36 5.33 -29.82 13.72
C ALA A 36 4.60 -28.92 14.75
N PRO A 37 5.26 -27.92 15.36
CA PRO A 37 4.63 -27.06 16.37
C PRO A 37 3.55 -26.16 15.77
N GLY A 38 2.40 -26.08 16.47
CA GLY A 38 1.13 -25.59 15.94
C GLY A 38 1.14 -24.21 15.27
N SER A 39 0.55 -24.14 14.08
CA SER A 39 0.29 -22.90 13.34
C SER A 39 -0.88 -22.12 13.98
N ALA A 40 -0.60 -21.39 15.06
CA ALA A 40 -1.57 -20.51 15.74
C ALA A 40 -1.26 -19.00 15.61
N ASN A 41 -0.04 -18.65 15.20
CA ASN A 41 0.49 -17.29 15.31
C ASN A 41 0.10 -16.31 14.18
N SER A 42 -0.58 -16.78 13.13
CA SER A 42 -0.97 -15.95 11.97
C SER A 42 -2.09 -14.95 12.29
N SER A 43 -3.16 -15.42 12.96
CA SER A 43 -4.36 -14.64 13.27
C SER A 43 -4.19 -13.58 14.37
N VAL A 44 -3.13 -13.70 15.19
CA VAL A 44 -2.76 -12.69 16.19
C VAL A 44 -1.95 -11.57 15.54
N LYS A 45 -0.95 -11.92 14.72
CA LYS A 45 -0.12 -10.94 13.98
C LYS A 45 -0.94 -10.00 13.10
N SER A 46 -1.97 -10.51 12.41
CA SER A 46 -2.82 -9.69 11.54
C SER A 46 -3.67 -8.69 12.34
N LYS A 47 -4.20 -9.08 13.50
CA LYS A 47 -4.97 -8.18 14.39
C LYS A 47 -4.10 -7.06 14.95
N GLU A 48 -2.91 -7.39 15.48
CA GLU A 48 -1.95 -6.38 15.95
C GLU A 48 -1.46 -5.42 14.84
N LYS A 49 -1.30 -5.93 13.61
CA LYS A 49 -0.94 -5.12 12.43
C LYS A 49 -2.05 -4.09 12.15
N CYS A 50 -3.31 -4.52 12.09
CA CYS A 50 -4.45 -3.64 11.87
C CYS A 50 -4.66 -2.63 13.02
N GLU A 51 -4.56 -3.05 14.29
CA GLU A 51 -4.73 -2.16 15.44
C GLU A 51 -3.68 -1.05 15.45
N PHE A 52 -2.40 -1.39 15.23
CA PHE A 52 -1.32 -0.41 15.17
C PHE A 52 -1.52 0.59 14.01
N LEU A 53 -1.91 0.10 12.83
CA LEU A 53 -2.14 0.97 11.67
C LEU A 53 -3.37 1.87 11.87
N ASN A 54 -4.40 1.41 12.58
CA ASN A 54 -5.55 2.21 12.99
C ASN A 54 -5.18 3.26 14.05
N LEU A 55 -4.33 2.92 15.02
CA LEU A 55 -3.81 3.86 16.01
C LEU A 55 -3.07 5.02 15.31
N VAL A 56 -2.11 4.70 14.44
CA VAL A 56 -1.36 5.72 13.68
C VAL A 56 -2.26 6.46 12.69
N ARG A 57 -3.25 5.80 12.07
CA ARG A 57 -4.29 6.48 11.25
C ARG A 57 -5.05 7.53 12.07
N SER A 58 -5.48 7.16 13.29
CA SER A 58 -6.20 8.07 14.18
C SER A 58 -5.34 9.24 14.65
N ALA A 59 -4.03 9.02 14.81
CA ALA A 59 -3.08 10.06 15.20
C ALA A 59 -2.79 11.01 14.02
N LEU A 60 -2.60 10.49 12.81
CA LEU A 60 -2.52 11.29 11.58
C LEU A 60 -3.79 12.13 11.35
N ILE A 61 -4.98 11.56 11.54
CA ILE A 61 -6.26 12.30 11.41
C ILE A 61 -6.42 13.38 12.50
N LYS A 62 -5.76 13.24 13.66
CA LYS A 62 -5.70 14.29 14.70
C LYS A 62 -4.64 15.35 14.40
N ALA A 63 -3.54 14.97 13.75
CA ALA A 63 -2.50 15.88 13.25
C ALA A 63 -2.98 16.70 12.04
N ASP A 64 -3.86 16.13 11.22
CA ASP A 64 -4.47 16.74 10.03
C ASP A 64 -5.32 17.97 10.39
N ARG A 65 -4.75 19.16 10.18
CA ARG A 65 -5.36 20.45 10.54
C ARG A 65 -6.51 20.88 9.61
N ARG A 66 -6.87 20.11 8.58
CA ARG A 66 -7.87 20.51 7.56
C ARG A 66 -9.27 20.84 8.10
N LYS A 67 -9.61 20.46 9.34
CA LYS A 67 -10.95 20.68 9.95
C LYS A 67 -11.23 22.08 10.55
N LYS A 68 -10.35 23.09 10.46
CA LYS A 68 -10.68 24.48 10.88
C LYS A 68 -10.20 25.58 9.91
N PRO A 69 -11.04 26.04 8.96
CA PRO A 69 -10.74 27.20 8.13
C PRO A 69 -10.99 28.51 8.89
N SER A 70 -9.95 29.09 9.51
CA SER A 70 -10.02 30.43 10.11
C SER A 70 -8.66 31.13 10.23
N LYS A 71 -8.33 31.92 9.20
CA LYS A 71 -7.44 33.11 9.22
C LYS A 71 -6.29 33.09 10.24
N ARG A 72 -5.31 32.19 10.07
CA ARG A 72 -4.00 32.25 10.76
C ARG A 72 -2.87 31.98 9.78
N LYS A 73 -1.71 32.63 9.98
CA LYS A 73 -0.49 32.41 9.19
C LYS A 73 -0.17 30.91 9.19
N ILE A 74 0.17 30.36 8.02
CA ILE A 74 0.44 28.93 7.86
C ILE A 74 1.77 28.61 8.54
N VAL A 75 1.72 28.09 9.77
CA VAL A 75 2.86 27.44 10.42
C VAL A 75 3.01 26.06 9.78
N LYS A 76 3.65 26.06 8.61
CA LYS A 76 3.75 24.95 7.64
C LYS A 76 4.64 23.79 8.15
N ASN A 77 5.39 24.02 9.22
CA ASN A 77 6.50 23.17 9.68
C ASN A 77 6.24 22.56 11.07
N GLN A 78 5.02 22.10 11.39
CA GLN A 78 4.84 21.22 12.55
C GLN A 78 5.24 19.80 12.14
N PRO A 79 6.32 19.22 12.71
CA PRO A 79 6.74 17.87 12.37
C PRO A 79 5.71 16.81 12.81
N LEU A 80 5.72 15.66 12.14
CA LEU A 80 4.87 14.51 12.48
C LEU A 80 5.11 14.04 13.93
N SER A 81 6.38 14.09 14.35
CA SER A 81 6.88 13.72 15.67
C SER A 81 6.23 14.53 16.80
N ASP A 82 6.05 15.84 16.65
CA ASP A 82 5.26 16.67 17.57
C ASP A 82 3.78 16.25 17.58
N ALA A 83 3.18 16.16 16.40
CA ALA A 83 1.73 16.04 16.26
C ALA A 83 1.19 14.66 16.69
N ILE A 84 2.02 13.62 16.62
CA ILE A 84 1.70 12.25 17.05
C ILE A 84 2.37 11.89 18.38
N LYS A 85 3.31 12.71 18.87
CA LYS A 85 4.24 12.37 19.97
C LYS A 85 4.95 11.04 19.68
N LEU A 86 5.62 10.98 18.52
CA LEU A 86 6.14 9.75 17.91
C LEU A 86 7.21 9.08 18.78
N THR A 87 6.79 8.14 19.65
CA THR A 87 7.69 7.50 20.61
C THR A 87 8.61 6.48 19.95
N LYS A 88 9.83 6.32 20.49
CA LYS A 88 10.82 5.32 20.05
C LYS A 88 10.24 3.89 19.85
N PRO A 89 9.45 3.29 20.78
CA PRO A 89 8.84 1.98 20.53
C PRO A 89 7.81 1.98 19.39
N LEU A 90 7.05 3.06 19.19
CA LEU A 90 6.10 3.19 18.08
C LEU A 90 6.84 3.20 16.74
N LEU A 91 7.91 4.00 16.63
CA LEU A 91 8.76 4.07 15.43
C LEU A 91 9.46 2.73 15.15
N ILE A 92 9.96 2.02 16.17
CA ILE A 92 10.55 0.69 16.00
C ILE A 92 9.52 -0.34 15.51
N LYS A 93 8.27 -0.31 16.01
CA LYS A 93 7.19 -1.19 15.51
C LYS A 93 6.83 -0.85 14.05
N LEU A 94 6.75 0.43 13.70
CA LEU A 94 6.52 0.89 12.33
C LEU A 94 7.61 0.42 11.36
N ILE A 95 8.89 0.64 11.69
CA ILE A 95 10.02 0.24 10.86
C ILE A 95 10.01 -1.28 10.63
N LYS A 96 9.82 -2.09 11.68
CA LYS A 96 9.73 -3.55 11.54
C LYS A 96 8.59 -4.00 10.62
N MET A 97 7.45 -3.33 10.68
CA MET A 97 6.30 -3.62 9.81
C MET A 97 6.55 -3.20 8.35
N ALA A 98 7.16 -2.04 8.11
CA ALA A 98 7.51 -1.61 6.76
C ALA A 98 8.60 -2.49 6.14
N VAL A 99 9.63 -2.86 6.91
CA VAL A 99 10.68 -3.80 6.48
C VAL A 99 10.09 -5.16 6.11
N SER A 100 9.11 -5.70 6.87
CA SER A 100 8.46 -6.95 6.48
C SER A 100 7.71 -6.90 5.15
N ILE A 101 7.28 -5.72 4.69
CA ILE A 101 6.63 -5.52 3.38
C ILE A 101 7.70 -5.33 2.29
N LEU A 102 8.70 -4.48 2.55
CA LEU A 102 9.78 -4.17 1.60
C LEU A 102 10.72 -5.36 1.32
N VAL A 103 10.72 -6.39 2.17
CA VAL A 103 11.43 -7.67 1.96
C VAL A 103 10.58 -8.70 1.20
N GLU A 104 9.26 -8.50 1.13
CA GLU A 104 8.31 -9.31 0.34
C GLU A 104 8.14 -8.75 -1.10
N GLU A 105 8.82 -7.65 -1.45
CA GLU A 105 8.72 -6.96 -2.75
C GLU A 105 9.98 -7.17 -3.61
N ASP A 106 9.78 -7.32 -4.93
CA ASP A 106 10.86 -7.53 -5.90
C ASP A 106 11.79 -6.32 -6.05
N THR A 107 13.07 -6.58 -6.31
CA THR A 107 14.08 -5.53 -6.55
C THR A 107 13.84 -4.74 -7.85
N LEU A 108 13.10 -5.32 -8.80
CA LEU A 108 12.58 -4.64 -9.99
C LEU A 108 11.06 -4.53 -9.85
N LEU A 109 10.55 -3.32 -9.65
CA LEU A 109 9.11 -3.08 -9.45
C LEU A 109 8.41 -2.77 -10.76
N GLU A 110 7.47 -3.65 -11.16
CA GLU A 110 6.53 -3.37 -12.25
C GLU A 110 5.31 -2.61 -11.72
N ILE A 111 5.03 -1.42 -12.29
CA ILE A 111 4.00 -0.51 -11.79
C ILE A 111 3.14 0.01 -12.95
N GLU A 112 1.85 -0.30 -12.93
CA GLU A 112 0.91 0.18 -13.95
C GLU A 112 0.71 1.72 -13.90
N PRO A 113 0.61 2.40 -15.05
CA PRO A 113 0.19 3.80 -15.11
C PRO A 113 -1.31 3.96 -14.74
N PRO A 114 -1.76 5.13 -14.24
CA PRO A 114 -0.96 6.32 -13.93
C PRO A 114 -0.20 6.19 -12.60
N VAL A 115 1.03 6.70 -12.59
CA VAL A 115 1.90 6.80 -11.41
C VAL A 115 2.47 8.21 -11.33
N ILE A 116 2.59 8.74 -10.11
CA ILE A 116 3.31 9.98 -9.82
C ILE A 116 4.74 9.59 -9.43
N ILE A 117 5.74 10.15 -10.11
CA ILE A 117 7.15 9.94 -9.77
C ILE A 117 7.62 11.11 -8.91
N CYS A 118 8.19 10.81 -7.74
CA CYS A 118 8.79 11.76 -6.82
C CYS A 118 10.29 11.53 -6.74
N GLY A 119 11.07 12.58 -7.05
CA GLY A 119 12.50 12.62 -6.77
C GLY A 119 12.81 12.83 -5.28
N ASP A 120 14.04 13.23 -5.03
CA ASP A 120 14.66 13.43 -3.71
C ASP A 120 13.78 14.28 -2.77
N ILE A 121 13.60 13.81 -1.53
CA ILE A 121 12.84 14.53 -0.49
C ILE A 121 13.78 15.18 0.53
N HIS A 122 15.00 14.65 0.70
CA HIS A 122 16.06 15.18 1.55
C HIS A 122 15.61 15.64 2.95
N GLY A 123 14.70 14.92 3.61
CA GLY A 123 14.18 15.29 4.93
C GLY A 123 13.28 16.55 4.98
N GLN A 124 12.76 17.03 3.85
CA GLN A 124 11.88 18.19 3.73
C GLN A 124 10.40 17.79 3.91
N TYR A 125 9.99 17.55 5.16
CA TYR A 125 8.64 17.08 5.50
C TYR A 125 7.51 18.02 5.01
N GLY A 126 7.71 19.33 5.05
CA GLY A 126 6.74 20.31 4.55
C GLY A 126 6.45 20.18 3.04
N ASP A 127 7.48 19.86 2.24
CA ASP A 127 7.34 19.73 0.78
C ASP A 127 6.70 18.39 0.41
N LEU A 128 6.98 17.32 1.17
CA LEU A 128 6.27 16.04 1.07
C LEU A 128 4.75 16.19 1.33
N LEU A 129 4.36 17.04 2.29
CA LEU A 129 2.95 17.36 2.51
C LEU A 129 2.35 18.16 1.34
N ASP A 130 3.04 19.18 0.84
CA ASP A 130 2.56 19.95 -0.33
C ASP A 130 2.39 19.09 -1.57
N ILE A 131 3.24 18.07 -1.79
CA ILE A 131 3.08 17.08 -2.87
C ILE A 131 1.74 16.35 -2.72
N PHE A 132 1.45 15.77 -1.55
CA PHE A 132 0.21 15.03 -1.31
C PHE A 132 -1.05 15.92 -1.30
N GLU A 133 -0.95 17.17 -0.85
CA GLU A 133 -2.06 18.14 -0.93
C GLU A 133 -2.37 18.57 -2.37
N ARG A 134 -1.35 18.76 -3.22
CA ARG A 134 -1.52 19.22 -4.62
C ARG A 134 -1.92 18.10 -5.57
N LEU A 135 -1.32 16.92 -5.46
CA LEU A 135 -1.50 15.83 -6.42
C LEU A 135 -2.53 14.78 -5.95
N GLY A 136 -2.85 14.76 -4.66
CA GLY A 136 -3.86 13.89 -4.04
C GLY A 136 -3.25 12.75 -3.25
N TRP A 137 -3.87 12.42 -2.12
CA TRP A 137 -3.37 11.41 -1.18
C TRP A 137 -3.57 9.97 -1.68
N PRO A 138 -2.65 9.04 -1.36
CA PRO A 138 -2.90 7.59 -1.46
C PRO A 138 -4.19 7.17 -0.70
N PRO A 139 -4.94 6.15 -1.17
CA PRO A 139 -4.62 5.23 -2.26
C PRO A 139 -5.12 5.72 -3.63
N ASN A 140 -5.83 6.86 -3.69
CA ASN A 140 -6.44 7.40 -4.92
C ASN A 140 -5.42 7.79 -6.01
N LYS A 141 -4.13 7.75 -5.68
CA LYS A 141 -2.98 7.98 -6.57
C LYS A 141 -1.88 6.97 -6.21
N ARG A 142 -1.21 6.43 -7.23
CA ARG A 142 0.02 5.64 -7.07
C ARG A 142 1.23 6.58 -7.07
N TYR A 143 2.18 6.34 -6.16
CA TYR A 143 3.41 7.11 -6.01
C TYR A 143 4.63 6.20 -6.07
N LEU A 144 5.62 6.58 -6.88
CA LEU A 144 6.96 6.00 -6.91
C LEU A 144 7.97 7.05 -6.41
N PHE A 145 8.60 6.80 -5.27
CA PHE A 145 9.69 7.64 -4.77
C PHE A 145 11.04 7.05 -5.19
N MET A 146 11.94 7.91 -5.68
CA MET A 146 13.18 7.47 -6.33
C MET A 146 14.35 7.21 -5.38
N GLY A 147 14.36 7.77 -4.17
CA GLY A 147 15.47 7.64 -3.20
C GLY A 147 15.62 8.87 -2.31
N ASP A 148 16.82 9.06 -1.77
CA ASP A 148 17.32 10.30 -1.13
C ASP A 148 16.35 11.00 -0.16
N TYR A 149 15.70 10.21 0.69
CA TYR A 149 14.67 10.65 1.65
C TYR A 149 15.19 11.51 2.82
N VAL A 150 16.50 11.52 3.09
CA VAL A 150 17.09 11.90 4.39
C VAL A 150 18.28 12.89 4.26
N ASP A 151 19.18 12.89 5.24
CA ASP A 151 20.42 13.67 5.35
C ASP A 151 20.29 15.20 5.43
N ARG A 152 19.87 15.88 4.36
CA ARG A 152 20.04 17.36 4.29
C ARG A 152 19.04 18.14 5.13
N GLY A 153 17.85 17.59 5.37
CA GLY A 153 16.73 18.25 6.02
C GLY A 153 16.47 17.79 7.45
N THR A 154 16.15 18.75 8.32
CA THR A 154 15.95 18.55 9.77
C THR A 154 14.75 17.68 10.14
N GLN A 155 13.85 17.38 9.19
CA GLN A 155 12.62 16.60 9.41
C GLN A 155 12.71 15.20 8.76
N SER A 156 13.93 14.69 8.55
CA SER A 156 14.21 13.35 7.98
C SER A 156 13.46 12.20 8.69
N VAL A 157 13.30 12.27 10.02
CA VAL A 157 12.54 11.27 10.80
C VAL A 157 11.04 11.33 10.48
N ASP A 158 10.50 12.53 10.27
CA ASP A 158 9.08 12.74 9.96
C ASP A 158 8.73 12.31 8.53
N VAL A 159 9.62 12.58 7.57
CA VAL A 159 9.57 12.07 6.19
C VAL A 159 9.51 10.55 6.19
N MET A 160 10.49 9.89 6.82
CA MET A 160 10.54 8.42 6.85
C MET A 160 9.35 7.83 7.62
N ALA A 161 8.93 8.43 8.74
CA ALA A 161 7.77 7.95 9.48
C ALA A 161 6.45 8.06 8.68
N LEU A 162 6.27 9.12 7.87
CA LEU A 162 5.11 9.24 6.99
C LEU A 162 5.16 8.24 5.83
N LEU A 163 6.30 8.14 5.13
CA LEU A 163 6.46 7.25 3.97
C LEU A 163 6.33 5.77 4.35
N LEU A 164 7.00 5.33 5.42
CA LEU A 164 6.90 3.95 5.92
C LEU A 164 5.48 3.63 6.42
N TYR A 165 4.76 4.60 7.00
CA TYR A 165 3.35 4.42 7.36
C TYR A 165 2.46 4.26 6.12
N LEU A 166 2.59 5.16 5.13
CA LEU A 166 1.83 5.07 3.88
C LEU A 166 2.10 3.75 3.14
N LYS A 167 3.36 3.29 3.13
CA LYS A 167 3.75 1.96 2.62
C LYS A 167 3.05 0.82 3.36
N CYS A 168 2.91 0.92 4.68
CA CYS A 168 2.24 -0.12 5.48
C CYS A 168 0.72 -0.19 5.28
N ILE A 169 0.05 0.91 4.93
CA ILE A 169 -1.40 0.92 4.70
C ILE A 169 -1.80 0.80 3.22
N PHE A 170 -0.92 1.19 2.29
CA PHE A 170 -1.17 1.18 0.85
C PHE A 170 0.04 0.61 0.07
N PRO A 171 0.45 -0.65 0.31
CA PRO A 171 1.65 -1.23 -0.32
C PRO A 171 1.57 -1.24 -1.85
N SER A 172 0.38 -1.47 -2.41
CA SER A 172 0.07 -1.42 -3.85
C SER A 172 -0.23 -0.01 -4.39
N SER A 173 0.16 1.05 -3.67
CA SER A 173 0.01 2.44 -4.14
C SER A 173 1.15 3.37 -3.73
N VAL A 174 2.07 2.91 -2.88
CA VAL A 174 3.28 3.65 -2.51
C VAL A 174 4.46 2.72 -2.69
N TYR A 175 5.37 3.11 -3.57
CA TYR A 175 6.58 2.37 -3.93
C TYR A 175 7.79 3.23 -3.53
N LEU A 176 8.75 2.62 -2.87
CA LEU A 176 9.92 3.29 -2.29
C LEU A 176 11.18 2.61 -2.84
N LEU A 177 11.89 3.28 -3.75
CA LEU A 177 13.22 2.84 -4.20
C LEU A 177 14.29 3.24 -3.16
N ARG A 178 15.54 2.83 -3.41
CA ARG A 178 16.70 3.09 -2.55
C ARG A 178 17.77 3.85 -3.31
#